data_AF-A0A9E0XUM0-F1
#
_entry.id   AF-A0A9E0XUM0-F1
#
_cell.length_a   1.000
_cell.length_b   1.000
_cell.length_c   1.000
_cell.angle_alpha   90.00
_cell.angle_beta   90.00
_cell.angle_gamma   90.00
#
_symmetry.space_group_name_H-M   'P 1'
#
loop_
_entity.id
_entity.type
_entity.pdbx_description
1 polymer ?
#
loop_
_entity_poly.entity_id
_entity_poly.type
_entity_poly.pdbx_seq_one_letter_code
_entity_poly.pdbx_strand_id
1 'polypeptide(L)'
;MIERVEVDDLLVAKPLYDLVKTEIAPGTGIDPDLLWQSFGAIVRELGPRNQELLARRDEIQDRIDGWHRERRGQPQDLGAYRAFLADIGYLVPEGPDFSVTTENLDPEIASVAGPQLVVPVNNARYALNAANARWGSLYDALYGTDVVPDEGKLARGSSYNPARGAEVVARAAAFLDQVAPLNRGSHRESCGYKVNNGVLVTCLPDNSQTMLTDPSRFAGYRGDAELPKAVLLTNNGLHVEVRIDRDHRVGKARPAGVADVLLEAAVTAIQDCSRTARTRLPPWTRKTRSASTAAGSGS
;
A
#
# COMPACT_ATOMS: atom_id res chain seq x y z
N MET A 1 22.47 33.06 -0.40
CA MET A 1 21.53 33.50 -1.44
C MET A 1 21.38 32.35 -2.42
N ILE A 2 20.15 31.97 -2.81
CA ILE A 2 19.95 30.90 -3.81
C ILE A 2 19.95 31.55 -5.19
N GLU A 3 20.82 31.08 -6.09
CA GLU A 3 20.85 31.52 -7.49
C GLU A 3 19.53 31.17 -8.18
N ARG A 4 19.05 32.04 -9.05
CA ARG A 4 17.79 31.87 -9.77
C ARG A 4 17.98 32.02 -11.27
N VAL A 5 17.20 31.25 -12.01
CA VAL A 5 17.07 31.32 -13.46
C VAL A 5 15.73 31.98 -13.76
N GLU A 6 15.77 33.02 -14.58
CA GLU A 6 14.57 33.65 -15.12
C GLU A 6 14.10 32.86 -16.34
N VAL A 7 12.86 32.40 -16.31
CA VAL A 7 12.21 31.72 -17.43
C VAL A 7 10.84 32.33 -17.60
N ASP A 8 10.66 33.11 -18.66
CA ASP A 8 9.50 33.99 -18.82
C ASP A 8 9.39 34.91 -17.58
N ASP A 9 8.24 34.95 -16.89
CA ASP A 9 8.06 35.76 -15.68
C ASP A 9 8.38 35.02 -14.36
N LEU A 10 8.94 33.81 -14.43
CA LEU A 10 9.27 33.01 -13.25
C LEU A 10 10.73 33.16 -12.84
N LEU A 11 10.96 33.41 -11.55
CA LEU A 11 12.28 33.32 -10.93
C LEU A 11 12.45 31.96 -10.23
N VAL A 12 12.94 30.97 -10.98
CA VAL A 12 13.09 29.58 -10.53
C VAL A 12 14.44 29.40 -9.83
N ALA A 13 14.48 28.74 -8.67
CA ALA A 13 15.75 28.39 -8.03
C ALA A 13 16.59 27.49 -8.97
N LYS A 14 17.84 27.87 -9.24
CA LYS A 14 18.71 27.14 -10.17
C LYS A 14 18.81 25.63 -9.90
N PRO A 15 18.95 25.16 -8.63
CA PRO A 15 18.97 23.72 -8.35
C PRO A 15 17.70 22.98 -8.79
N LEU A 16 16.54 23.65 -8.76
CA LEU A 16 15.27 23.07 -9.21
C LEU A 16 15.18 23.06 -10.75
N TYR A 17 15.57 24.17 -11.39
CA TYR A 17 15.62 24.27 -12.84
C TYR A 17 16.54 23.19 -13.43
N ASP A 18 17.76 23.07 -12.88
CA ASP A 18 18.75 22.09 -13.32
C ASP A 18 18.24 20.66 -13.09
N LEU A 19 17.67 20.35 -11.91
CA LEU A 19 17.06 19.02 -11.64
C LEU A 19 16.03 18.63 -12.68
N VAL A 20 15.08 19.53 -13.00
CA VAL A 20 14.04 19.25 -13.99
C VAL A 20 14.67 19.00 -15.37
N LYS A 21 15.58 19.88 -15.78
CA LYS A 21 16.23 19.85 -17.09
C LYS A 21 17.11 18.62 -17.30
N THR A 22 17.87 18.22 -16.28
CA THR A 22 18.91 17.18 -16.43
C THR A 22 18.49 15.81 -15.93
N GLU A 23 17.58 15.71 -14.97
CA GLU A 23 17.20 14.43 -14.34
C GLU A 23 15.74 14.02 -14.56
N ILE A 24 14.81 14.97 -14.69
CA ILE A 24 13.37 14.66 -14.78
C ILE A 24 12.91 14.55 -16.23
N ALA A 25 13.02 15.64 -17.00
CA ALA A 25 12.49 15.76 -18.35
C ALA A 25 13.13 14.82 -19.39
N PRO A 26 14.44 14.48 -19.34
CA PRO A 26 15.03 13.61 -20.36
C PRO A 26 14.32 12.24 -20.42
N GLY A 27 13.77 11.90 -21.58
CA GLY A 27 13.02 10.65 -21.83
C GLY A 27 11.51 10.74 -21.66
N THR A 28 10.96 11.89 -21.24
CA THR A 28 9.50 12.10 -21.15
C THR A 28 8.88 12.61 -22.45
N GLY A 29 9.71 13.10 -23.39
CA GLY A 29 9.26 13.78 -24.62
C GLY A 29 8.84 15.24 -24.40
N ILE A 30 9.02 15.79 -23.19
CA ILE A 30 8.65 17.17 -22.85
C ILE A 30 9.91 18.05 -22.86
N ASP A 31 9.84 19.16 -23.59
CA ASP A 31 10.89 20.18 -23.56
C ASP A 31 10.92 20.92 -22.20
N PRO A 32 12.07 21.00 -21.51
CA PRO A 32 12.15 21.64 -20.20
C PRO A 32 11.77 23.12 -20.19
N ASP A 33 12.10 23.87 -21.23
CA ASP A 33 11.81 25.31 -21.28
C ASP A 33 10.30 25.53 -21.55
N LEU A 34 9.69 24.72 -22.42
CA LEU A 34 8.23 24.70 -22.61
C LEU A 34 7.49 24.32 -21.33
N LEU A 35 8.02 23.39 -20.54
CA LEU A 35 7.45 23.01 -19.24
C LEU A 35 7.37 24.21 -18.30
N TRP A 36 8.46 24.98 -18.17
CA TRP A 36 8.50 26.15 -17.29
C TRP A 36 7.61 27.28 -17.79
N GLN A 37 7.56 27.54 -19.10
CA GLN A 37 6.64 28.52 -19.69
C GLN A 37 5.17 28.16 -19.41
N SER A 38 4.82 26.89 -19.64
CA SER A 38 3.46 26.38 -19.40
C SER A 38 3.09 26.45 -17.91
N PHE A 39 4.03 26.10 -17.03
CA PHE A 39 3.85 26.25 -15.59
C PHE A 39 3.65 27.72 -15.18
N GLY A 40 4.40 28.65 -15.77
CA GLY A 40 4.23 30.09 -15.55
C GLY A 40 2.83 30.58 -15.94
N ALA A 41 2.31 30.14 -17.08
CA ALA A 41 0.95 30.44 -17.50
C ALA A 41 -0.10 29.95 -16.49
N ILE A 42 0.03 28.70 -16.02
CA ILE A 42 -0.86 28.12 -14.99
C ILE A 42 -0.79 28.91 -13.68
N VAL A 43 0.41 29.30 -13.23
CA VAL A 43 0.58 30.08 -11.99
C VAL A 43 -0.08 31.46 -12.12
N ARG A 44 0.06 32.14 -13.26
CA ARG A 44 -0.58 33.43 -13.51
C ARG A 44 -2.10 33.33 -13.52
N GLU A 45 -2.64 32.30 -14.15
CA GLU A 45 -4.09 32.08 -14.26
C GLU A 45 -4.72 31.64 -12.94
N LEU A 46 -4.16 30.60 -12.30
CA LEU A 46 -4.77 29.94 -11.14
C LEU A 46 -4.26 30.49 -9.79
N GLY A 47 -3.15 31.23 -9.78
CA GLY A 47 -2.57 31.83 -8.57
C GLY A 47 -3.54 32.76 -7.83
N PRO A 48 -4.15 33.76 -8.51
CA PRO A 48 -5.15 34.63 -7.90
C PRO A 48 -6.36 33.86 -7.36
N ARG A 49 -6.86 32.87 -8.13
CA ARG A 49 -7.97 32.02 -7.68
C ARG A 49 -7.63 31.21 -6.44
N ASN A 50 -6.40 30.67 -6.35
CA ASN A 50 -5.94 29.96 -5.16
C ASN A 50 -5.89 30.88 -3.93
N GLN A 51 -5.39 32.11 -4.08
CA GLN A 51 -5.39 33.12 -3.01
C GLN A 51 -6.80 33.48 -2.54
N GLU A 52 -7.74 33.65 -3.47
CA GLU A 52 -9.15 33.90 -3.17
C GLU A 52 -9.77 32.73 -2.37
N LEU A 53 -9.49 31.48 -2.77
CA LEU A 53 -9.97 30.30 -2.06
C LEU A 53 -9.40 30.18 -0.65
N LEU A 54 -8.15 30.62 -0.42
CA LEU A 54 -7.56 30.68 0.92
C LEU A 54 -8.22 31.78 1.77
N ALA A 55 -8.36 32.99 1.23
CA ALA A 55 -9.03 34.09 1.91
C ALA A 55 -10.48 33.73 2.29
N ARG A 56 -11.18 32.98 1.42
CA ARG A 56 -12.53 32.47 1.70
C ARG A 56 -12.55 31.49 2.88
N ARG A 57 -11.52 30.66 3.06
CA ARG A 57 -11.40 29.77 4.23
C ARG A 57 -11.23 30.58 5.51
N ASP A 58 -10.37 31.60 5.46
CA ASP A 58 -10.12 32.49 6.60
C ASP A 58 -11.39 33.26 6.99
N GLU A 59 -12.10 33.83 6.02
CA GLU A 59 -13.38 34.53 6.24
C GLU A 59 -14.43 33.63 6.92
N ILE A 60 -14.60 32.40 6.41
CA ILE A 60 -15.53 31.42 6.99
C ILE A 60 -15.13 31.10 8.43
N GLN A 61 -13.84 30.84 8.67
CA GLN A 61 -13.34 30.51 10.00
C GLN A 61 -13.53 31.67 10.98
N ASP A 62 -13.24 32.91 10.56
CA ASP A 62 -13.42 34.11 11.38
C ASP A 62 -14.89 34.33 11.75
N ARG A 63 -15.82 34.07 10.84
CA ARG A 63 -17.26 34.12 11.11
C ARG A 63 -17.68 33.06 12.13
N ILE A 64 -17.22 31.82 11.97
CA ILE A 64 -17.50 30.72 12.92
C ILE A 64 -16.95 31.05 14.31
N ASP A 65 -15.70 31.52 14.37
CA ASP A 65 -15.06 31.97 15.60
C ASP A 65 -15.85 33.10 16.28
N GLY A 66 -16.25 34.11 15.52
CA GLY A 66 -17.08 35.23 15.99
C GLY A 66 -18.41 34.75 16.58
N TRP A 67 -19.11 33.86 15.87
CA TRP A 67 -20.38 33.29 16.31
C TRP A 67 -20.28 32.63 17.68
N HIS A 68 -19.21 31.85 17.91
CA HIS A 68 -18.96 31.18 19.19
C HIS A 68 -18.53 32.14 20.30
N ARG A 69 -17.72 33.16 20.00
CA ARG A 69 -17.28 34.17 20.99
C ARG A 69 -18.46 34.97 21.55
N GLU A 70 -19.38 35.39 20.69
CA GLU A 70 -20.59 36.14 21.08
C GLU A 70 -21.56 35.34 21.96
N ARG A 71 -21.55 34.01 21.81
CA ARG A 71 -22.47 33.08 22.51
C ARG A 71 -21.79 32.33 23.65
N ARG A 72 -20.64 32.81 24.11
CA ARG A 72 -19.87 32.17 25.18
C ARG A 72 -20.70 32.03 26.45
N GLY A 73 -20.72 30.82 27.01
CA GLY A 73 -21.45 30.51 28.26
C GLY A 73 -22.96 30.33 28.09
N GLN A 74 -23.49 30.51 26.88
CA GLN A 74 -24.88 30.20 26.56
C GLN A 74 -25.00 28.72 26.16
N PRO A 75 -26.17 28.08 26.39
CA PRO A 75 -26.47 26.77 25.81
C PRO A 75 -26.35 26.79 24.29
N GLN A 76 -25.83 25.73 23.69
CA GLN A 76 -25.67 25.64 22.25
C GLN A 76 -27.01 25.35 21.56
N ASP A 77 -27.47 26.27 20.72
CA ASP A 77 -28.61 26.07 19.82
C ASP A 77 -28.12 25.54 18.46
N LEU A 78 -28.32 24.24 18.22
CA LEU A 78 -27.91 23.58 16.98
C LEU A 78 -28.74 24.00 15.77
N GLY A 79 -30.00 24.38 15.96
CA GLY A 79 -30.86 24.88 14.89
C GLY A 79 -30.35 26.23 14.39
N ALA A 80 -30.09 27.15 15.32
CA ALA A 80 -29.50 28.45 15.01
C ALA A 80 -28.10 28.32 14.42
N TYR A 81 -27.26 27.40 14.92
CA TYR A 81 -25.92 27.18 14.39
C TYR A 81 -25.95 26.64 12.96
N ARG A 82 -26.82 25.66 12.65
CA ARG A 82 -26.98 25.14 11.29
C ARG A 82 -27.47 26.22 10.32
N ALA A 83 -28.43 27.05 10.74
CA ALA A 83 -28.92 28.16 9.93
C ALA A 83 -27.81 29.19 9.66
N PHE A 84 -27.00 29.51 10.67
CA PHE A 84 -25.83 30.36 10.51
C PHE A 84 -24.81 29.77 9.51
N LEU A 85 -24.46 28.49 9.63
CA LEU A 85 -23.52 27.86 8.69
C LEU A 85 -24.04 27.86 7.23
N ALA A 86 -25.35 27.76 7.04
CA ALA A 86 -25.96 27.91 5.72
C ALA A 86 -25.90 29.36 5.22
N ASP A 87 -26.24 30.33 6.09
CA ASP A 87 -26.18 31.78 5.77
C ASP A 87 -24.77 32.23 5.37
N ILE A 88 -23.73 31.71 6.04
CA ILE A 88 -22.35 32.05 5.69
C ILE A 88 -21.86 31.35 4.42
N GLY A 89 -22.66 30.46 3.83
CA GLY A 89 -22.31 29.66 2.65
C GLY A 89 -21.32 28.53 2.96
N TYR A 90 -21.23 28.08 4.21
CA TYR A 90 -20.43 26.91 4.59
C TYR A 90 -21.18 25.61 4.32
N LEU A 91 -22.45 25.55 4.71
CA LEU A 91 -23.36 24.47 4.31
C LEU A 91 -24.11 24.90 3.05
N VAL A 92 -23.84 24.20 1.96
CA VAL A 92 -24.56 24.39 0.69
C VAL A 92 -25.65 23.33 0.53
N PRO A 93 -26.73 23.60 -0.24
CA PRO A 93 -27.72 22.59 -0.58
C PRO A 93 -27.06 21.38 -1.24
N GLU A 94 -27.55 20.19 -0.91
CA GLU A 94 -27.14 18.96 -1.57
C GLU A 94 -27.53 19.01 -3.05
N GLY A 95 -26.59 18.61 -3.92
CA GLY A 95 -26.83 18.50 -5.35
C GLY A 95 -27.65 17.25 -5.70
N PRO A 96 -28.10 17.11 -6.95
CA PRO A 96 -28.74 15.88 -7.40
C PRO A 96 -27.76 14.70 -7.37
N ASP A 97 -28.32 13.48 -7.28
CA ASP A 97 -27.54 12.24 -7.41
C ASP A 97 -26.74 12.23 -8.73
N PHE A 98 -25.50 11.76 -8.65
CA PHE A 98 -24.63 11.55 -9.81
C PHE A 98 -23.75 10.31 -9.62
N SER A 99 -23.13 9.85 -10.70
CA SER A 99 -22.14 8.76 -10.67
C SER A 99 -20.78 9.26 -11.14
N VAL A 100 -19.71 8.74 -10.54
CA VAL A 100 -18.34 9.01 -10.98
C VAL A 100 -18.09 8.39 -12.36
N THR A 101 -17.32 9.07 -13.21
CA THR A 101 -17.07 8.67 -14.61
C THR A 101 -15.61 8.36 -14.91
N THR A 102 -14.77 8.24 -13.87
CA THR A 102 -13.34 8.00 -14.03
C THR A 102 -13.06 6.61 -14.60
N GLU A 103 -12.30 6.56 -15.68
CA GLU A 103 -11.89 5.33 -16.37
C GLU A 103 -10.38 5.07 -16.21
N ASN A 104 -9.90 3.92 -16.70
CA ASN A 104 -8.48 3.52 -16.69
C ASN A 104 -7.85 3.47 -15.29
N LEU A 105 -8.60 2.93 -14.32
CA LEU A 105 -8.12 2.71 -12.96
C LEU A 105 -7.46 1.33 -12.82
N ASP A 106 -6.35 1.28 -12.09
CA ASP A 106 -5.73 0.01 -11.70
C ASP A 106 -6.68 -0.82 -10.80
N PRO A 107 -6.68 -2.16 -10.90
CA PRO A 107 -7.49 -3.04 -10.06
C PRO A 107 -7.33 -2.78 -8.55
N GLU A 108 -6.11 -2.45 -8.13
CA GLU A 108 -5.73 -2.07 -6.76
C GLU A 108 -6.56 -0.93 -6.16
N ILE A 109 -7.14 -0.08 -7.01
CA ILE A 109 -7.98 1.06 -6.62
C ILE A 109 -9.45 0.75 -6.92
N ALA A 110 -9.72 0.10 -8.06
CA ALA A 110 -11.07 -0.06 -8.58
C ALA A 110 -11.84 -1.25 -7.98
N SER A 111 -11.17 -2.36 -7.67
CA SER A 111 -11.84 -3.63 -7.38
C SER A 111 -11.20 -4.48 -6.28
N VAL A 112 -9.96 -4.20 -5.88
CA VAL A 112 -9.26 -4.94 -4.82
C VAL A 112 -9.35 -4.17 -3.50
N ALA A 113 -9.93 -4.80 -2.49
CA ALA A 113 -9.89 -4.30 -1.12
C ALA A 113 -8.60 -4.77 -0.43
N GLY A 114 -7.74 -3.85 0.00
CA GLY A 114 -6.52 -4.20 0.71
C GLY A 114 -5.88 -3.02 1.46
N PRO A 115 -4.85 -3.29 2.28
CA PRO A 115 -4.10 -2.26 3.00
C PRO A 115 -3.48 -1.20 2.09
N GLN A 116 -3.54 0.07 2.52
CA GLN A 116 -2.81 1.19 1.93
C GLN A 116 -1.75 1.70 2.90
N LEU A 117 -0.50 1.79 2.46
CA LEU A 117 0.58 2.41 3.22
C LEU A 117 0.67 3.91 2.95
N VAL A 118 1.14 4.68 3.93
CA VAL A 118 1.50 6.09 3.76
C VAL A 118 2.93 6.27 4.25
N VAL A 119 3.82 6.76 3.40
CA VAL A 119 5.24 6.90 3.75
C VAL A 119 5.82 8.22 3.28
N PRO A 120 6.72 8.84 4.08
CA PRO A 120 7.36 10.10 3.69
C PRO A 120 8.32 9.85 2.54
N VAL A 121 8.06 10.45 1.39
CA VAL A 121 8.82 10.16 0.16
C VAL A 121 10.26 10.68 0.23
N ASN A 122 10.54 11.67 1.10
CA ASN A 122 11.88 12.20 1.34
C ASN A 122 12.80 11.22 2.10
N ASN A 123 12.27 10.12 2.65
CA ASN A 123 13.05 9.01 3.17
C ASN A 123 13.09 7.87 2.14
N ALA A 124 14.21 7.75 1.42
CA ALA A 124 14.38 6.76 0.37
C ALA A 124 14.20 5.31 0.88
N ARG A 125 14.65 5.02 2.11
CA ARG A 125 14.51 3.69 2.72
C ARG A 125 13.05 3.34 2.97
N TYR A 126 12.28 4.26 3.57
CA TYR A 126 10.87 4.02 3.86
C TYR A 126 10.05 3.88 2.59
N ALA A 127 10.35 4.71 1.60
CA ALA A 127 9.70 4.59 0.32
C ALA A 127 9.98 3.28 -0.43
N LEU A 128 11.23 2.82 -0.41
CA LEU A 128 11.60 1.53 -1.02
C LEU A 128 10.93 0.37 -0.27
N ASN A 129 10.94 0.42 1.06
CA ASN A 129 10.25 -0.57 1.89
C ASN A 129 8.75 -0.61 1.58
N ALA A 130 8.11 0.54 1.40
CA ALA A 130 6.68 0.60 1.05
C ALA A 130 6.39 0.04 -0.34
N ALA A 131 7.25 0.31 -1.32
CA ALA A 131 7.11 -0.26 -2.66
C ALA A 131 7.22 -1.80 -2.63
N ASN A 132 8.15 -2.33 -1.82
CA ASN A 132 8.34 -3.78 -1.66
C ASN A 132 7.30 -4.43 -0.73
N ALA A 133 6.54 -3.65 0.03
CA ALA A 133 5.57 -4.16 1.00
C ALA A 133 4.30 -4.75 0.37
N ARG A 134 4.18 -4.76 -0.98
CA ARG A 134 3.12 -5.49 -1.67
C ARG A 134 3.13 -6.97 -1.30
N TRP A 135 4.31 -7.55 -1.09
CA TRP A 135 4.48 -8.93 -0.63
C TRP A 135 5.25 -8.98 0.68
N GLY A 136 4.60 -9.45 1.74
CA GLY A 136 5.17 -9.52 3.08
C GLY A 136 5.19 -10.93 3.64
N SER A 137 6.25 -11.30 4.35
CA SER A 137 6.32 -12.56 5.10
C SER A 137 5.38 -12.54 6.30
N LEU A 138 4.40 -13.45 6.32
CA LEU A 138 3.55 -13.65 7.49
C LEU A 138 4.35 -14.22 8.66
N TYR A 139 5.35 -15.07 8.41
CA TYR A 139 6.16 -15.63 9.49
C TYR A 139 6.97 -14.54 10.16
N ASP A 140 7.63 -13.67 9.40
CA ASP A 140 8.39 -12.55 9.96
C ASP A 140 7.48 -11.57 10.69
N ALA A 141 6.29 -11.27 10.13
CA ALA A 141 5.32 -10.38 10.78
C ALA A 141 4.83 -10.96 12.12
N LEU A 142 4.44 -12.24 12.17
CA LEU A 142 3.98 -12.88 13.41
C LEU A 142 5.11 -13.07 14.42
N TYR A 143 6.30 -13.45 13.97
CA TYR A 143 7.45 -13.65 14.85
C TYR A 143 7.94 -12.31 15.40
N GLY A 144 8.00 -11.28 14.55
CA GLY A 144 8.58 -9.95 14.82
C GLY A 144 7.67 -8.95 15.52
N THR A 145 6.41 -9.30 15.78
CA THR A 145 5.44 -8.43 16.48
C THR A 145 4.93 -9.05 17.77
N ASP A 146 4.12 -8.31 18.52
CA ASP A 146 3.43 -8.74 19.75
C ASP A 146 2.16 -9.55 19.48
N VAL A 147 1.79 -9.80 18.22
CA VAL A 147 0.68 -10.69 17.83
C VAL A 147 0.87 -12.10 18.42
N VAL A 148 2.12 -12.57 18.49
CA VAL A 148 2.49 -13.73 19.30
C VAL A 148 3.04 -13.22 20.63
N PRO A 149 2.45 -13.60 21.79
CA PRO A 149 2.87 -13.11 23.11
C PRO A 149 4.38 -13.21 23.31
N ASP A 150 4.98 -12.14 23.81
CA ASP A 150 6.43 -12.02 23.96
C ASP A 150 6.87 -12.33 25.41
N GLU A 151 6.45 -13.49 25.90
CA GLU A 151 6.65 -13.89 27.29
C GLU A 151 6.86 -15.40 27.46
N GLY A 152 7.43 -15.79 28.60
CA GLY A 152 7.66 -17.19 28.95
C GLY A 152 8.42 -17.97 27.87
N LYS A 153 7.87 -19.12 27.47
CA LYS A 153 8.46 -19.98 26.44
C LYS A 153 8.36 -19.42 25.02
N LEU A 154 7.52 -18.40 24.80
CA LEU A 154 7.30 -17.77 23.48
C LEU A 154 8.08 -16.46 23.32
N ALA A 155 8.76 -16.00 24.38
CA ALA A 155 9.57 -14.78 24.34
C ALA A 155 10.65 -14.85 23.25
N ARG A 156 10.86 -13.74 22.57
CA ARG A 156 11.95 -13.55 21.62
C ARG A 156 13.28 -13.49 22.37
N GLY A 157 14.29 -14.12 21.79
CA GLY A 157 15.66 -14.04 22.26
C GLY A 157 16.57 -13.41 21.21
N SER A 158 17.87 -13.35 21.51
CA SER A 158 18.92 -12.98 20.56
C SER A 158 19.07 -13.98 19.41
N SER A 159 18.59 -15.21 19.61
CA SER A 159 18.52 -16.27 18.61
C SER A 159 17.08 -16.70 18.35
N TYR A 160 16.88 -17.50 17.30
CA TYR A 160 15.58 -18.11 17.03
C TYR A 160 15.11 -18.98 18.19
N ASN A 161 13.86 -18.75 18.61
CA ASN A 161 13.16 -19.55 19.59
C ASN A 161 12.25 -20.56 18.84
N PRO A 162 12.57 -21.87 18.88
CA PRO A 162 11.76 -22.89 18.20
C PRO A 162 10.32 -22.99 18.70
N ALA A 163 10.05 -22.71 19.98
CA ALA A 163 8.69 -22.72 20.53
C ALA A 163 7.85 -21.58 19.96
N ARG A 164 8.42 -20.37 19.90
CA ARG A 164 7.79 -19.22 19.21
C ARG A 164 7.57 -19.50 17.73
N GLY A 165 8.57 -20.06 17.05
CA GLY A 165 8.45 -20.42 15.64
C GLY A 165 7.39 -21.50 15.36
N ALA A 166 7.19 -22.45 16.28
CA ALA A 166 6.10 -23.41 16.18
C ALA A 166 4.72 -22.74 16.31
N GLU A 167 4.58 -21.77 17.22
CA GLU A 167 3.35 -20.98 17.37
C GLU A 167 3.05 -20.14 16.12
N VAL A 168 4.07 -19.50 15.55
CA VAL A 168 3.95 -18.75 14.28
C VAL A 168 3.44 -19.64 13.14
N VAL A 169 4.03 -20.82 12.97
CA VAL A 169 3.60 -21.79 11.95
C VAL A 169 2.17 -22.26 12.19
N ALA A 170 1.80 -22.54 13.45
CA ALA A 170 0.45 -22.97 13.79
C ALA A 170 -0.60 -21.89 13.44
N ARG A 171 -0.31 -20.62 13.73
CA ARG A 171 -1.18 -19.50 13.37
C ARG A 171 -1.29 -19.31 11.86
N ALA A 172 -0.18 -19.41 11.14
CA ALA A 172 -0.19 -19.30 9.69
C ALA A 172 -0.97 -20.45 9.02
N ALA A 173 -0.85 -21.68 9.54
CA ALA A 173 -1.66 -22.80 9.06
C ALA A 173 -3.15 -22.60 9.36
N ALA A 174 -3.50 -22.11 10.55
CA ALA A 174 -4.88 -21.77 10.89
C ALA A 174 -5.45 -20.63 10.03
N PHE A 175 -4.61 -19.68 9.61
CA PHE A 175 -4.97 -18.67 8.61
C PHE A 175 -5.24 -19.30 7.24
N LEU A 176 -4.37 -20.21 6.77
CA LEU A 176 -4.59 -20.94 5.51
C LEU A 176 -5.89 -21.75 5.54
N ASP A 177 -6.22 -22.41 6.66
CA ASP A 177 -7.48 -23.14 6.80
C ASP A 177 -8.71 -22.22 6.70
N GLN A 178 -8.58 -20.92 7.03
CA GLN A 178 -9.67 -19.95 6.87
C GLN A 178 -9.77 -19.45 5.41
N VAL A 179 -8.64 -19.13 4.78
CA VAL A 179 -8.63 -18.49 3.45
C VAL A 179 -8.60 -19.47 2.29
N ALA A 180 -8.23 -20.72 2.51
CA ALA A 180 -8.19 -21.77 1.50
C ALA A 180 -8.43 -23.16 2.14
N PRO A 181 -9.61 -23.39 2.74
CA PRO A 181 -9.88 -24.62 3.49
C PRO A 181 -9.70 -25.87 2.61
N LEU A 182 -9.26 -26.96 3.24
CA LEU A 182 -9.20 -28.28 2.63
C LEU A 182 -10.53 -29.02 2.84
N ASN A 183 -10.92 -29.87 1.89
CA ASN A 183 -12.09 -30.74 2.03
C ASN A 183 -12.01 -31.70 3.23
N ARG A 184 -10.78 -32.05 3.62
CA ARG A 184 -10.46 -32.89 4.78
C ARG A 184 -9.11 -32.48 5.34
N GLY A 185 -9.01 -32.48 6.68
CA GLY A 185 -7.78 -32.18 7.41
C GLY A 185 -7.49 -30.69 7.49
N SER A 186 -6.32 -30.36 7.99
CA SER A 186 -5.81 -28.98 8.10
C SER A 186 -4.50 -28.81 7.34
N HIS A 187 -4.24 -27.60 6.86
CA HIS A 187 -2.93 -27.21 6.33
C HIS A 187 -1.79 -27.46 7.33
N ARG A 188 -2.08 -27.43 8.63
CA ARG A 188 -1.13 -27.76 9.70
C ARG A 188 -0.60 -29.18 9.60
N GLU A 189 -1.41 -30.10 9.07
CA GLU A 189 -1.11 -31.52 8.96
C GLU A 189 -0.53 -31.89 7.60
N SER A 190 -0.38 -30.92 6.69
CA SER A 190 0.14 -31.17 5.35
C SER A 190 1.54 -31.80 5.38
N CYS A 191 1.72 -32.83 4.58
CA CYS A 191 2.99 -33.51 4.34
C CYS A 191 3.61 -33.14 2.97
N GLY A 192 2.86 -32.41 2.15
CA GLY A 192 3.32 -31.91 0.88
C GLY A 192 2.18 -31.37 0.04
N TYR A 193 2.55 -30.63 -0.99
CA TYR A 193 1.66 -30.11 -2.01
C TYR A 193 2.14 -30.60 -3.36
N LYS A 194 1.23 -30.85 -4.28
CA LYS A 194 1.51 -31.13 -5.69
C LYS A 194 0.36 -30.60 -6.55
N VAL A 195 0.60 -30.48 -7.84
CA VAL A 195 -0.39 -30.01 -8.81
C VAL A 195 -0.63 -31.13 -9.80
N ASN A 196 -1.85 -31.67 -9.79
CA ASN A 196 -2.26 -32.74 -10.69
C ASN A 196 -3.37 -32.23 -11.61
N ASN A 197 -3.15 -32.30 -12.93
CA ASN A 197 -4.10 -31.83 -13.94
C ASN A 197 -4.65 -30.41 -13.67
N GLY A 198 -3.78 -29.50 -13.22
CA GLY A 198 -4.13 -28.11 -12.90
C GLY A 198 -4.83 -27.90 -11.56
N VAL A 199 -4.99 -28.95 -10.73
CA VAL A 199 -5.62 -28.86 -9.40
C VAL A 199 -4.57 -29.04 -8.31
N LEU A 200 -4.63 -28.19 -7.28
CA LEU A 200 -3.80 -28.34 -6.09
C LEU A 200 -4.26 -29.54 -5.26
N VAL A 201 -3.31 -30.45 -4.99
CA VAL A 201 -3.49 -31.63 -4.15
C VAL A 201 -2.57 -31.52 -2.94
N THR A 202 -3.15 -31.70 -1.76
CA THR A 202 -2.42 -31.72 -0.48
C THR A 202 -2.35 -33.16 0.04
N CYS A 203 -1.16 -33.60 0.42
CA CYS A 203 -0.94 -34.92 1.03
C CYS A 203 -1.05 -34.82 2.55
N LEU A 204 -1.75 -35.76 3.19
CA LEU A 204 -1.95 -35.85 4.64
C LEU A 204 -1.11 -37.01 5.26
N PRO A 205 -0.96 -37.07 6.59
CA PRO A 205 -0.07 -38.04 7.25
C PRO A 205 -0.48 -39.51 7.08
N ASP A 206 -1.76 -39.78 6.81
CA ASP A 206 -2.31 -41.11 6.53
C ASP A 206 -2.09 -41.56 5.07
N ASN A 207 -1.25 -40.84 4.32
CA ASN A 207 -1.04 -40.98 2.87
C ASN A 207 -2.27 -40.68 2.00
N SER A 208 -3.34 -40.16 2.61
CA SER A 208 -4.49 -39.72 1.86
C SER A 208 -4.22 -38.38 1.18
N GLN A 209 -4.97 -38.11 0.11
CA GLN A 209 -4.93 -36.83 -0.61
C GLN A 209 -6.23 -36.07 -0.37
N THR A 210 -6.11 -34.75 -0.30
CA THR A 210 -7.21 -33.81 -0.18
C THR A 210 -6.99 -32.64 -1.14
N MET A 211 -8.04 -31.87 -1.38
CA MET A 211 -8.04 -30.71 -2.26
C MET A 211 -8.63 -29.52 -1.49
N LEU A 212 -8.45 -28.32 -2.03
CA LEU A 212 -9.20 -27.16 -1.57
C LEU A 212 -10.71 -27.42 -1.66
N THR A 213 -11.48 -26.93 -0.71
CA THR A 213 -12.96 -26.93 -0.78
C THR A 213 -13.45 -26.18 -2.01
N ASP A 214 -12.77 -25.08 -2.34
CA ASP A 214 -12.99 -24.32 -3.56
C ASP A 214 -11.72 -24.35 -4.42
N PRO A 215 -11.69 -25.15 -5.51
CA PRO A 215 -10.54 -25.26 -6.38
C PRO A 215 -10.15 -23.94 -7.06
N SER A 216 -11.07 -22.97 -7.20
CA SER A 216 -10.78 -21.68 -7.83
C SER A 216 -9.84 -20.80 -7.00
N ARG A 217 -9.65 -21.13 -5.72
CA ARG A 217 -8.67 -20.47 -4.84
C ARG A 217 -7.23 -20.84 -5.19
N PHE A 218 -6.98 -21.82 -6.04
CA PHE A 218 -5.65 -22.10 -6.55
C PHE A 218 -5.35 -21.21 -7.77
N ALA A 219 -4.37 -20.31 -7.63
CA ALA A 219 -4.00 -19.33 -8.65
C ALA A 219 -2.74 -19.73 -9.43
N GLY A 220 -1.94 -20.67 -8.93
CA GLY A 220 -0.76 -21.17 -9.64
C GLY A 220 0.32 -21.74 -8.73
N TYR A 221 1.47 -22.06 -9.30
CA TYR A 221 2.61 -22.61 -8.56
C TYR A 221 3.93 -22.24 -9.24
N ARG A 222 5.04 -22.42 -8.52
CA ARG A 222 6.40 -22.24 -9.05
C ARG A 222 7.21 -23.52 -8.89
N GLY A 223 7.96 -23.89 -9.93
CA GLY A 223 8.82 -25.07 -9.92
C GLY A 223 8.13 -26.28 -10.55
N ASP A 224 8.52 -27.48 -10.12
CA ASP A 224 7.95 -28.73 -10.60
C ASP A 224 6.55 -28.96 -10.02
N ALA A 225 5.63 -29.54 -10.80
CA ALA A 225 4.25 -29.78 -10.37
C ALA A 225 4.15 -30.83 -9.26
N GLU A 226 5.00 -31.86 -9.26
CA GLU A 226 5.01 -32.91 -8.23
C GLU A 226 5.71 -32.44 -6.94
N LEU A 227 6.63 -31.48 -7.07
CA LEU A 227 7.38 -30.90 -5.96
C LEU A 227 7.50 -29.37 -6.11
N PRO A 228 6.39 -28.63 -5.95
CA PRO A 228 6.39 -27.18 -6.12
C PRO A 228 7.26 -26.49 -5.07
N LYS A 229 7.96 -25.45 -5.50
CA LYS A 229 8.72 -24.54 -4.62
C LYS A 229 7.82 -23.45 -4.02
N ALA A 230 6.67 -23.21 -4.64
CA ALA A 230 5.64 -22.35 -4.08
C ALA A 230 4.27 -22.71 -4.66
N VAL A 231 3.24 -22.50 -3.86
CA VAL A 231 1.82 -22.61 -4.25
C VAL A 231 1.20 -21.24 -4.04
N LEU A 232 0.57 -20.69 -5.08
CA LEU A 232 -0.13 -19.42 -5.05
C LEU A 232 -1.63 -19.67 -4.90
N LEU A 233 -2.20 -19.07 -3.87
CA LEU A 233 -3.62 -19.10 -3.55
C LEU A 233 -4.22 -17.71 -3.69
N THR A 234 -5.54 -17.63 -3.84
CA THR A 234 -6.29 -16.38 -3.86
C THR A 234 -7.55 -16.49 -3.00
N ASN A 235 -7.88 -15.41 -2.29
CA ASN A 235 -9.11 -15.27 -1.53
C ASN A 235 -9.51 -13.79 -1.45
N ASN A 236 -10.75 -13.45 -1.77
CA ASN A 236 -11.26 -12.07 -1.80
C ASN A 236 -10.41 -11.11 -2.65
N GLY A 237 -9.84 -11.59 -3.76
CA GLY A 237 -9.01 -10.79 -4.67
C GLY A 237 -7.58 -10.54 -4.19
N LEU A 238 -7.17 -11.09 -3.03
CA LEU A 238 -5.80 -11.02 -2.52
C LEU A 238 -5.12 -12.39 -2.59
N HIS A 239 -3.82 -12.38 -2.85
CA HIS A 239 -3.03 -13.58 -3.02
C HIS A 239 -2.23 -13.98 -1.77
N VAL A 240 -1.98 -15.28 -1.67
CA VAL A 240 -1.16 -15.90 -0.62
C VAL A 240 -0.21 -16.91 -1.26
N GLU A 241 1.11 -16.71 -1.13
CA GLU A 241 2.12 -17.67 -1.61
C GLU A 241 2.59 -18.55 -0.43
N VAL A 242 2.29 -19.84 -0.47
CA VAL A 242 2.89 -20.84 0.42
C VAL A 242 4.25 -21.22 -0.14
N ARG A 243 5.34 -20.82 0.55
CA ARG A 243 6.71 -21.11 0.13
C ARG A 243 7.19 -22.44 0.68
N ILE A 244 7.73 -23.28 -0.19
CA ILE A 244 8.17 -24.63 0.14
C ILE A 244 9.67 -24.74 -0.13
N ASP A 245 10.43 -24.95 0.94
CA ASP A 245 11.88 -25.15 0.90
C ASP A 245 12.29 -26.07 2.05
N ARG A 246 12.66 -27.31 1.70
CA ARG A 246 13.05 -28.35 2.67
C ARG A 246 14.47 -28.18 3.20
N ASP A 247 15.29 -27.32 2.59
CA ASP A 247 16.64 -27.00 3.08
C ASP A 247 16.61 -25.79 4.03
N HIS A 248 15.58 -24.95 3.94
CA HIS A 248 15.38 -23.81 4.83
C HIS A 248 15.25 -24.22 6.30
N ARG A 249 15.82 -23.42 7.23
CA ARG A 249 15.84 -23.75 8.67
C ARG A 249 14.45 -24.03 9.25
N VAL A 250 13.42 -23.32 8.79
CA VAL A 250 12.04 -23.53 9.22
C VAL A 250 11.39 -24.67 8.45
N GLY A 251 11.55 -24.71 7.13
CA GLY A 251 10.90 -25.71 6.28
C GLY A 251 11.37 -27.14 6.54
N LYS A 252 12.67 -27.34 6.81
CA LYS A 252 13.22 -28.65 7.19
C LYS A 252 12.61 -29.27 8.45
N ALA A 253 12.01 -28.44 9.33
CA ALA A 253 11.35 -28.88 10.56
C ALA A 253 9.85 -29.17 10.36
N ARG A 254 9.38 -29.17 9.10
CA ARG A 254 7.96 -29.33 8.74
C ARG A 254 7.78 -30.43 7.71
N PRO A 255 6.80 -31.33 7.89
CA PRO A 255 6.53 -32.41 6.93
C PRO A 255 6.33 -31.89 5.48
N ALA A 256 5.52 -30.85 5.29
CA ALA A 256 5.30 -30.24 3.98
C ALA A 256 6.49 -29.43 3.42
N GLY A 257 7.54 -29.17 4.21
CA GLY A 257 8.63 -28.28 3.80
C GLY A 257 8.26 -26.81 3.75
N VAL A 258 7.13 -26.38 4.33
CA VAL A 258 6.70 -24.98 4.32
C VAL A 258 7.71 -24.11 5.09
N ALA A 259 8.36 -23.22 4.36
CA ALA A 259 9.38 -22.32 4.88
C ALA A 259 8.82 -20.96 5.28
N ASP A 260 7.76 -20.50 4.60
CA ASP A 260 7.09 -19.23 4.86
C ASP A 260 5.70 -19.19 4.18
N VAL A 261 4.90 -18.20 4.56
CA VAL A 261 3.66 -17.81 3.87
C VAL A 261 3.77 -16.32 3.54
N LEU A 262 3.85 -15.97 2.25
CA LEU A 262 3.86 -14.58 1.80
C LEU A 262 2.43 -14.12 1.56
N LEU A 263 2.08 -12.96 2.09
CA LEU A 263 0.80 -12.30 1.85
C LEU A 263 0.98 -11.18 0.85
N GLU A 264 0.04 -11.09 -0.08
CA GLU A 264 -0.25 -9.84 -0.75
C GLU A 264 -0.85 -8.86 0.28
N ALA A 265 -0.15 -7.76 0.55
CA ALA A 265 -0.40 -6.90 1.70
C ALA A 265 -0.65 -5.45 1.29
N ALA A 266 0.38 -4.61 1.18
CA ALA A 266 0.20 -3.21 0.81
C ALA A 266 -0.16 -3.09 -0.69
N VAL A 267 -1.46 -3.14 -1.01
CA VAL A 267 -1.93 -3.10 -2.39
C VAL A 267 -1.65 -1.74 -3.03
N THR A 268 -1.71 -0.67 -2.23
CA THR A 268 -1.33 0.69 -2.63
C THR A 268 -0.41 1.34 -1.59
N ALA A 269 0.38 2.32 -2.04
CA ALA A 269 1.23 3.11 -1.16
C ALA A 269 1.23 4.59 -1.57
N ILE A 270 0.85 5.48 -0.65
CA ILE A 270 0.97 6.93 -0.79
C ILE A 270 2.40 7.34 -0.46
N GLN A 271 3.10 7.84 -1.47
CA GLN A 271 4.41 8.46 -1.35
C GLN A 271 4.23 9.94 -0.99
N ASP A 272 4.17 10.21 0.31
CA ASP A 272 3.68 11.47 0.87
C ASP A 272 4.71 12.59 0.84
N CYS A 273 4.36 13.69 0.17
CA CYS A 273 5.09 14.96 0.12
C CYS A 273 4.61 15.98 1.16
N SER A 274 3.52 15.70 1.89
CA SER A 274 2.88 16.63 2.82
C SER A 274 3.43 16.48 4.24
N ARG A 275 3.78 17.60 4.89
CA ARG A 275 4.11 17.83 6.33
C ARG A 275 5.13 16.93 7.07
N THR A 276 5.42 15.71 6.64
CA THR A 276 6.54 14.87 7.13
C THR A 276 7.82 15.08 6.31
N ALA A 277 7.70 15.68 5.13
CA ALA A 277 8.82 16.02 4.27
C ALA A 277 9.39 17.42 4.58
N ARG A 278 10.51 17.50 5.32
CA ARG A 278 11.38 18.69 5.25
C ARG A 278 11.90 18.87 3.82
N THR A 279 11.25 19.76 3.06
CA THR A 279 11.77 20.65 2.00
C THR A 279 12.91 20.16 1.09
N ARG A 280 12.90 18.90 0.66
CA ARG A 280 13.69 18.44 -0.50
C ARG A 280 12.78 17.73 -1.47
N LEU A 281 12.90 18.10 -2.75
CA LEU A 281 12.28 17.32 -3.81
C LEU A 281 12.74 15.87 -3.68
N PRO A 282 11.80 14.94 -3.51
CA PRO A 282 12.13 13.58 -3.16
C PRO A 282 12.69 12.81 -4.37
N PRO A 283 13.34 11.65 -4.15
CA PRO A 283 13.85 10.78 -5.21
C PRO A 283 12.73 10.03 -5.96
N TRP A 284 11.60 10.70 -6.23
CA TRP A 284 10.42 10.14 -6.89
C TRP A 284 10.73 9.72 -8.34
N THR A 285 11.58 10.50 -9.02
CA THR A 285 12.00 10.29 -10.41
C THR A 285 12.79 9.01 -10.64
N ARG A 286 13.57 8.56 -9.65
CA ARG A 286 14.29 7.27 -9.74
C ARG A 286 13.35 6.07 -9.60
N LYS A 287 12.24 6.22 -8.88
CA LYS A 287 11.26 5.15 -8.64
C LYS A 287 10.33 4.94 -9.83
N THR A 288 9.90 6.01 -10.49
CA THR A 288 9.10 5.90 -11.72
C THR A 288 9.91 5.30 -12.87
N ARG A 289 11.23 5.54 -12.92
CA ARG A 289 12.16 4.94 -13.91
C ARG A 289 12.50 3.46 -13.63
N SER A 290 12.53 3.02 -12.37
CA SER A 290 12.73 1.59 -12.07
C SER A 290 11.50 0.74 -12.37
N ALA A 291 10.29 1.33 -12.32
CA ALA A 291 9.05 0.64 -12.71
C ALA A 291 9.00 0.34 -14.22
N SER A 292 9.54 1.23 -15.07
CA SER A 292 9.56 1.03 -16.53
C SER A 292 10.64 0.05 -17.02
N THR A 293 11.72 -0.15 -16.26
CA THR A 293 12.78 -1.12 -16.62
C THR A 293 12.43 -2.56 -16.23
N ALA A 294 11.56 -2.77 -15.24
CA ALA A 294 11.07 -4.11 -14.87
C ALA A 294 9.94 -4.62 -15.80
N ALA A 295 9.22 -3.73 -16.49
CA ALA A 295 8.16 -4.08 -17.44
C ALA A 295 8.67 -4.39 -18.87
N GLY A 296 9.95 -4.11 -19.16
CA GLY A 296 10.50 -4.17 -20.53
C GLY A 296 11.41 -5.38 -20.85
N SER A 297 11.55 -6.36 -19.96
CA SER A 297 12.42 -7.53 -20.18
C SER A 297 11.68 -8.87 -20.22
N GLY A 298 10.39 -8.85 -20.55
CA GLY A 298 9.54 -10.03 -20.70
C GLY A 298 8.70 -9.96 -21.96
N SER A 299 9.36 -9.98 -23.12
CA SER A 299 8.77 -10.32 -24.41
C SER A 299 9.63 -11.38 -25.08
#